data_AF-A0A966Q770-F1
#
_entry.id   AF-A0A966Q770-F1
#
_cell.length_a   1.000
_cell.length_b   1.000
_cell.length_c   1.000
_cell.angle_alpha   90.00
_cell.angle_beta   90.00
_cell.angle_gamma   90.00
#
_symmetry.space_group_name_H-M   'P 1'
#
loop_
_entity.id
_entity.type
_entity.pdbx_description
1 polymer ?
#
loop_
_entity_poly.entity_id
_entity_poly.type
_entity_poly.pdbx_seq_one_letter_code
_entity_poly.pdbx_strand_id
1 'polypeptide(L)'
;SNNVRERILQLSFQLTRARDETNINSLAQQTDNILKELTSSYKASILSREEYIAYMSIMYRMIGHTRDIIDGKGEYALSYMLLSVWHSHHPELAKFAFRLFVLPLPLEAVEDKDLHPYGSWKDIKHFYKRSKSSPLVQYGCQLLIEQLRADSVSNNPSLAAKWVPREKSQFGELFTELAIDYFSDYITSAKTDESRKRAIIKAKMDFRKLISSLNKKLDTVQIKQCTHHWSEIDPSKQTSITMHKQKKAFLNVNKDGSKRSELDDRIVCANKFKEFAQQAVNGEVEVKGKRIGLNDFTQEALELIGRNQQNSDEASILNAQWLDNSKQTGALGKMIAMVDVSGSMSGNPMNAAIALGIRVAEKSMLGKRVMTFSAAPSWVNLTGKDTFIEMVDTIRQADWGMNTNFAAALKMILDCIVTQKLSPEDVEDMVLAIFSDMQ
;
A
#
# COMPACT_ATOMS: atom_id res chain seq x y z
N SER A 1 28.05 -13.86 -2.32
CA SER A 1 29.07 -13.50 -1.31
C SER A 1 28.91 -14.37 -0.08
N ASN A 2 30.00 -14.70 0.60
CA ASN A 2 30.00 -15.55 1.80
C ASN A 2 29.85 -14.75 3.12
N ASN A 3 29.87 -13.42 3.08
CA ASN A 3 29.73 -12.60 4.29
C ASN A 3 28.26 -12.50 4.72
N VAL A 4 27.97 -12.78 6.00
CA VAL A 4 26.61 -12.69 6.59
C VAL A 4 26.00 -11.29 6.42
N ARG A 5 26.79 -10.22 6.55
CA ARG A 5 26.33 -8.83 6.38
C ARG A 5 25.83 -8.57 4.97
N GLU A 6 26.56 -9.03 3.96
CA GLU A 6 26.18 -8.87 2.56
C GLU A 6 24.94 -9.70 2.23
N ARG A 7 24.80 -10.88 2.82
CA ARG A 7 23.59 -11.71 2.67
C ARG A 7 22.37 -11.09 3.33
N ILE A 8 22.51 -10.47 4.50
CA ILE A 8 21.44 -9.68 5.14
C ILE A 8 21.03 -8.53 4.21
N LEU A 9 22.00 -7.78 3.67
CA LEU A 9 21.73 -6.69 2.74
C LEU A 9 21.02 -7.19 1.47
N GLN A 10 21.52 -8.27 0.86
CA GLN A 10 20.94 -8.88 -0.33
C GLN A 10 19.50 -9.34 -0.08
N LEU A 11 19.25 -10.03 1.05
CA LEU A 11 17.90 -10.43 1.46
C LEU A 11 17.00 -9.19 1.55
N SER A 12 17.47 -8.10 2.16
CA SER A 12 16.71 -6.86 2.27
C SER A 12 16.30 -6.28 0.91
N PHE A 13 17.13 -6.37 -0.13
CA PHE A 13 16.76 -5.94 -1.48
C PHE A 13 15.78 -6.91 -2.16
N GLN A 14 15.95 -8.21 -1.93
CA GLN A 14 15.12 -9.25 -2.56
C GLN A 14 13.73 -9.41 -1.94
N LEU A 15 13.51 -8.89 -0.74
CA LEU A 15 12.20 -8.87 -0.09
C LEU A 15 11.23 -7.87 -0.75
N THR A 16 11.04 -7.94 -2.07
CA THR A 16 10.09 -7.13 -2.85
C THR A 16 9.59 -7.94 -4.05
N ARG A 17 8.32 -7.78 -4.42
CA ARG A 17 7.70 -8.24 -5.68
C ARG A 17 7.83 -9.74 -6.00
N ALA A 18 8.15 -10.59 -5.02
CA ALA A 18 8.15 -12.04 -5.19
C ALA A 18 6.72 -12.59 -5.10
N ARG A 19 6.19 -13.07 -6.24
CA ARG A 19 4.82 -13.59 -6.32
C ARG A 19 4.73 -15.11 -6.45
N ASP A 20 5.79 -15.75 -6.94
CA ASP A 20 5.84 -17.20 -7.07
C ASP A 20 6.34 -17.86 -5.78
N GLU A 21 5.79 -19.04 -5.49
CA GLU A 21 6.12 -19.79 -4.27
C GLU A 21 7.57 -20.28 -4.26
N THR A 22 8.18 -20.51 -5.43
CA THR A 22 9.58 -20.96 -5.54
C THR A 22 10.54 -19.92 -4.98
N ASN A 23 10.38 -18.65 -5.39
CA ASN A 23 11.17 -17.53 -4.89
C ASN A 23 10.89 -17.26 -3.41
N ILE A 24 9.62 -17.33 -2.98
CA ILE A 24 9.28 -17.17 -1.57
C ILE A 24 9.95 -18.25 -0.71
N ASN A 25 9.95 -19.51 -1.16
CA ASN A 25 10.62 -20.61 -0.46
C ASN A 25 12.14 -20.46 -0.46
N SER A 26 12.73 -20.00 -1.56
CA SER A 26 14.17 -19.67 -1.62
C SER A 26 14.53 -18.60 -0.60
N LEU A 27 13.75 -17.51 -0.51
CA LEU A 27 13.97 -16.45 0.47
C LEU A 27 13.74 -16.93 1.91
N ALA A 28 12.79 -17.84 2.12
CA ALA A 28 12.58 -18.48 3.42
C ALA A 28 13.82 -19.27 3.86
N GLN A 29 14.37 -20.08 2.95
CA GLN A 29 15.58 -20.86 3.23
C GLN A 29 16.80 -19.95 3.47
N GLN A 30 16.93 -18.87 2.70
CA GLN A 30 17.99 -17.89 2.92
C GLN A 30 17.86 -17.23 4.29
N THR A 31 16.66 -16.82 4.69
CA THR A 31 16.37 -16.25 6.01
C THR A 31 16.71 -17.23 7.13
N ASP A 32 16.24 -18.48 7.01
CA ASP A 32 16.51 -19.56 7.97
C ASP A 32 18.02 -19.83 8.13
N ASN A 33 18.75 -19.90 7.01
CA ASN A 33 20.19 -20.10 7.02
C ASN A 33 20.92 -18.95 7.71
N ILE A 34 20.53 -17.70 7.48
CA ILE A 34 21.13 -16.53 8.14
C ILE A 34 20.88 -16.59 9.66
N LEU A 35 19.65 -16.89 10.11
CA LEU A 35 19.34 -16.97 11.55
C LEU A 35 20.12 -18.08 12.26
N LYS A 36 20.24 -19.26 11.62
CA LYS A 36 21.05 -20.38 12.12
C LYS A 36 22.52 -20.00 12.24
N GLU A 37 23.07 -19.38 11.20
CA GLU A 37 24.47 -18.94 11.16
C GLU A 37 24.79 -17.86 12.19
N LEU A 38 23.92 -16.87 12.36
CA LEU A 38 24.08 -15.84 13.40
C LEU A 38 24.13 -16.50 14.79
N THR A 39 23.21 -17.43 15.05
CA THR A 39 23.13 -18.14 16.33
C THR A 39 24.33 -19.04 16.57
N SER A 40 24.79 -19.80 15.56
CA SER A 40 25.95 -20.68 15.69
C SER A 40 27.24 -19.88 15.83
N SER A 41 27.41 -18.80 15.07
CA SER A 41 28.59 -17.93 15.11
C SER A 41 28.71 -17.20 16.45
N TYR A 42 27.60 -16.76 17.04
CA TYR A 42 27.60 -16.20 18.38
C TYR A 42 27.96 -17.25 19.45
N LYS A 43 27.37 -18.45 19.37
CA LYS A 43 27.71 -19.56 20.30
C LYS A 43 29.17 -20.00 20.18
N ALA A 44 29.75 -19.94 18.98
CA ALA A 44 31.15 -20.24 18.72
C ALA A 44 32.11 -19.07 19.04
N SER A 45 31.59 -17.95 19.58
CA SER A 45 32.37 -16.73 19.86
C SER A 45 33.10 -16.14 18.65
N ILE A 46 32.59 -16.41 17.43
CA ILE A 46 33.07 -15.78 16.19
C ILE A 46 32.49 -14.36 16.07
N LEU A 47 31.24 -14.16 16.51
CA LEU A 47 30.60 -12.84 16.59
C LEU A 47 30.63 -12.33 18.02
N SER A 48 30.94 -11.04 18.19
CA SER A 48 30.71 -10.35 19.45
C SER A 48 29.21 -10.27 19.77
N ARG A 49 28.89 -10.02 21.04
CA ARG A 49 27.50 -9.82 21.48
C ARG A 49 26.86 -8.62 20.79
N GLU A 50 27.63 -7.55 20.63
CA GLU A 50 27.22 -6.31 19.98
C GLU A 50 26.86 -6.55 18.51
N GLU A 51 27.70 -7.26 17.76
CA GLU A 51 27.45 -7.63 16.36
C GLU A 51 26.24 -8.54 16.22
N TYR A 52 26.14 -9.57 17.06
CA TYR A 52 25.00 -10.49 17.06
C TYR A 52 23.67 -9.74 17.27
N ILE A 53 23.62 -8.86 18.29
CA ILE A 53 22.43 -8.04 18.57
C ILE A 53 22.13 -7.11 17.38
N ALA A 54 23.14 -6.48 16.79
CA ALA A 54 22.94 -5.59 15.65
C ALA A 54 22.33 -6.32 14.44
N TYR A 55 22.87 -7.48 14.06
CA TYR A 55 22.38 -8.27 12.94
C TYR A 55 21.01 -8.86 13.20
N MET A 56 20.77 -9.44 14.38
CA MET A 56 19.45 -9.94 14.77
C MET A 56 18.39 -8.83 14.77
N SER A 57 18.74 -7.63 15.24
CA SER A 57 17.84 -6.48 15.24
C SER A 57 17.49 -6.01 13.82
N ILE A 58 18.47 -5.98 12.91
CA ILE A 58 18.23 -5.65 11.50
C ILE A 58 17.29 -6.69 10.87
N MET A 59 17.60 -7.98 11.02
CA MET A 59 16.78 -9.09 10.51
C MET A 59 15.35 -9.05 11.06
N TYR A 60 15.18 -8.74 12.35
CA TYR A 60 13.88 -8.66 12.98
C TYR A 60 13.05 -7.47 12.48
N ARG A 61 13.69 -6.30 12.33
CA ARG A 61 13.05 -5.10 11.77
C ARG A 61 12.60 -5.30 10.32
N MET A 62 13.22 -6.22 9.56
CA MET A 62 12.75 -6.54 8.21
C MET A 62 11.34 -7.10 8.18
N ILE A 63 10.85 -7.75 9.24
CA ILE A 63 9.46 -8.25 9.30
C ILE A 63 8.49 -7.07 9.19
N GLY A 64 8.68 -6.05 10.04
CA GLY A 64 7.89 -4.84 10.06
C GLY A 64 8.03 -4.05 8.77
N HIS A 65 9.26 -3.75 8.34
CA HIS A 65 9.53 -2.97 7.12
C HIS A 65 9.01 -3.65 5.84
N THR A 66 9.07 -4.98 5.76
CA THR A 66 8.50 -5.72 4.62
C THR A 66 6.98 -5.61 4.61
N ARG A 67 6.34 -5.60 5.78
CA ARG A 67 4.88 -5.53 5.87
C ARG A 67 4.34 -4.13 5.73
N ASP A 68 4.99 -3.14 6.34
CA ASP A 68 4.42 -1.83 6.58
C ASP A 68 3.78 -1.22 5.32
N ILE A 69 2.52 -0.79 5.45
CA ILE A 69 1.71 -0.19 4.39
C ILE A 69 1.97 1.32 4.21
N ILE A 70 2.77 1.92 5.08
CA ILE A 70 3.02 3.37 5.10
C ILE A 70 4.49 3.63 4.77
N ASP A 71 5.39 3.21 5.65
CA ASP A 71 6.83 3.50 5.53
C ASP A 71 7.65 2.27 5.11
N GLY A 72 6.97 1.21 4.68
CA GLY A 72 7.60 -0.02 4.22
C GLY A 72 7.14 -0.45 2.85
N LYS A 73 7.29 -1.75 2.58
CA LYS A 73 7.15 -2.32 1.25
C LYS A 73 5.75 -2.83 0.93
N GLY A 74 4.87 -2.96 1.93
CA GLY A 74 3.51 -3.47 1.74
C GLY A 74 3.42 -4.93 1.27
N GLU A 75 4.48 -5.74 1.44
CA GLU A 75 4.60 -7.10 0.89
C GLU A 75 4.00 -8.15 1.84
N TYR A 76 2.77 -8.58 1.56
CA TYR A 76 2.04 -9.54 2.40
C TYR A 76 2.74 -10.91 2.47
N ALA A 77 2.93 -11.56 1.32
CA ALA A 77 3.39 -12.95 1.27
C ALA A 77 4.78 -13.13 1.87
N LEU A 78 5.69 -12.19 1.58
CA LEU A 78 7.04 -12.17 2.13
C LEU A 78 7.04 -11.90 3.63
N SER A 79 6.20 -11.00 4.12
CA SER A 79 6.07 -10.74 5.56
C SER A 79 5.55 -11.96 6.32
N TYR A 80 4.59 -12.69 5.74
CA TYR A 80 4.10 -13.94 6.30
C TYR A 80 5.17 -15.03 6.30
N MET A 81 5.96 -15.13 5.23
CA MET A 81 7.11 -16.02 5.17
C MET A 81 8.09 -15.70 6.29
N LEU A 82 8.47 -14.42 6.46
CA LEU A 82 9.39 -14.00 7.52
C LEU A 82 8.84 -14.35 8.90
N LEU A 83 7.55 -14.09 9.17
CA LEU A 83 6.90 -14.46 10.43
C LEU A 83 7.01 -15.96 10.71
N SER A 84 6.75 -16.81 9.72
CA SER A 84 6.82 -18.26 9.88
C SER A 84 8.25 -18.76 10.14
N VAL A 85 9.25 -18.22 9.45
CA VAL A 85 10.66 -18.54 9.70
C VAL A 85 11.05 -18.08 11.09
N TRP A 86 10.76 -16.82 11.46
CA TRP A 86 11.05 -16.29 12.78
C TRP A 86 10.35 -17.06 13.90
N HIS A 87 9.13 -17.53 13.71
CA HIS A 87 8.43 -18.33 14.71
C HIS A 87 9.12 -19.67 14.98
N SER A 88 9.80 -20.23 13.99
CA SER A 88 10.54 -21.49 14.14
C SER A 88 11.82 -21.34 14.99
N HIS A 89 12.37 -20.12 15.07
CA HIS A 89 13.58 -19.81 15.86
C HIS A 89 13.28 -19.07 17.17
N HIS A 90 12.35 -18.12 17.13
CA HIS A 90 11.99 -17.21 18.22
C HIS A 90 10.47 -16.97 18.27
N PRO A 91 9.68 -17.92 18.81
CA PRO A 91 8.21 -17.88 18.79
C PRO A 91 7.61 -16.59 19.35
N GLU A 92 8.11 -16.12 20.50
CA GLU A 92 7.55 -14.94 21.18
C GLU A 92 7.85 -13.63 20.44
N LEU A 93 9.03 -13.51 19.82
CA LEU A 93 9.34 -12.38 18.93
C LEU A 93 8.43 -12.39 17.70
N ALA A 94 8.19 -13.56 17.10
CA ALA A 94 7.28 -13.66 15.96
C ALA A 94 5.83 -13.29 16.33
N LYS A 95 5.34 -13.72 17.50
CA LYS A 95 4.03 -13.30 18.03
C LYS A 95 3.97 -11.79 18.23
N PHE A 96 5.01 -11.19 18.84
CA PHE A 96 5.08 -9.75 19.03
C PHE A 96 5.05 -8.99 17.69
N ALA A 97 5.85 -9.41 16.71
CA ALA A 97 5.82 -8.85 15.36
C ALA A 97 4.43 -8.98 14.71
N PHE A 98 3.77 -10.14 14.85
CA PHE A 98 2.45 -10.34 14.28
C PHE A 98 1.37 -9.49 14.96
N ARG A 99 1.47 -9.25 16.27
CA ARG A 99 0.62 -8.27 16.97
C ARG A 99 0.76 -6.89 16.35
N LEU A 100 1.98 -6.45 16.02
CA LEU A 100 2.23 -5.15 15.39
C LEU A 100 1.68 -5.04 13.95
N PHE A 101 1.32 -6.15 13.31
CA PHE A 101 0.61 -6.09 12.04
C PHE A 101 -0.84 -5.62 12.22
N VAL A 102 -1.47 -5.87 13.37
CA VAL A 102 -2.91 -5.59 13.56
C VAL A 102 -3.19 -4.50 14.59
N LEU A 103 -2.26 -4.26 15.51
CA LEU A 103 -2.36 -3.27 16.56
C LEU A 103 -1.11 -2.36 16.54
N PRO A 104 -1.27 -1.06 16.85
CA PRO A 104 -0.11 -0.17 16.99
C PRO A 104 0.76 -0.57 18.20
N LEU A 105 1.95 0.04 18.27
CA LEU A 105 2.77 -0.03 19.48
C LEU A 105 1.99 0.53 20.68
N PRO A 106 2.10 -0.06 21.87
CA PRO A 106 1.53 0.52 23.08
C PRO A 106 2.02 1.96 23.28
N LEU A 107 1.11 2.88 23.61
CA LEU A 107 1.38 4.32 23.77
C LEU A 107 2.47 4.64 24.81
N GLU A 108 2.71 3.72 25.75
CA GLU A 108 3.77 3.85 26.75
C GLU A 108 5.20 3.79 26.15
N ALA A 109 5.33 3.39 24.88
CA ALA A 109 6.63 3.19 24.23
C ALA A 109 7.05 4.32 23.27
N VAL A 110 6.17 5.27 22.91
CA VAL A 110 6.48 6.32 21.92
C VAL A 110 5.61 7.57 22.14
N GLU A 111 6.19 8.77 21.99
CA GLU A 111 5.51 10.07 22.14
C GLU A 111 4.59 10.44 20.95
N ASP A 112 4.56 9.63 19.89
CA ASP A 112 3.87 9.96 18.63
C ASP A 112 2.41 9.48 18.60
N LYS A 113 1.49 10.43 18.33
CA LYS A 113 0.04 10.20 18.30
C LYS A 113 -0.46 9.56 17.00
N ASP A 114 0.41 9.41 15.99
CA ASP A 114 0.05 8.88 14.66
C ASP A 114 0.51 7.42 14.41
N LEU A 115 0.73 6.66 15.49
CA LEU A 115 1.10 5.25 15.41
C LEU A 115 0.02 4.39 14.73
N HIS A 116 0.36 3.85 13.57
CA HIS A 116 -0.44 2.88 12.85
C HIS A 116 0.12 1.47 13.02
N PRO A 117 -0.72 0.43 12.90
CA PRO A 117 -0.21 -0.93 12.72
C PRO A 117 0.56 -1.03 11.40
N TYR A 118 1.58 -1.89 11.33
CA TYR A 118 2.29 -2.17 10.08
C TYR A 118 1.37 -2.81 9.01
N GLY A 119 0.26 -3.42 9.44
CA GLY A 119 -0.71 -4.04 8.56
C GLY A 119 -2.14 -3.66 8.89
N SER A 120 -3.01 -4.68 8.93
CA SER A 120 -4.41 -4.54 9.28
C SER A 120 -4.99 -5.89 9.71
N TRP A 121 -6.16 -5.89 10.32
CA TRP A 121 -6.90 -7.11 10.68
C TRP A 121 -7.12 -8.13 9.55
N LYS A 122 -6.96 -7.73 8.27
CA LYS A 122 -7.01 -8.66 7.14
C LYS A 122 -5.82 -9.61 7.10
N ASP A 123 -4.71 -9.28 7.74
CA ASP A 123 -3.50 -10.10 7.72
C ASP A 123 -3.74 -11.48 8.33
N ILE A 124 -4.60 -11.58 9.35
CA ILE A 124 -4.91 -12.85 10.01
C ILE A 124 -5.51 -13.89 9.05
N LYS A 125 -6.53 -13.52 8.27
CA LYS A 125 -7.15 -14.47 7.32
C LYS A 125 -6.24 -14.82 6.14
N HIS A 126 -5.41 -13.88 5.70
CA HIS A 126 -4.46 -14.15 4.60
C HIS A 126 -3.28 -15.00 5.08
N PHE A 127 -2.84 -14.81 6.34
CA PHE A 127 -1.87 -15.66 6.99
C PHE A 127 -2.42 -17.08 7.22
N TYR A 128 -3.67 -17.19 7.69
CA TYR A 128 -4.40 -18.48 7.79
C TYR A 128 -4.38 -19.27 6.48
N LYS A 129 -4.58 -18.60 5.33
CA LYS A 129 -4.54 -19.25 4.01
C LYS A 129 -3.19 -19.94 3.72
N ARG A 130 -2.08 -19.38 4.23
CA ARG A 130 -0.74 -19.92 3.98
C ARG A 130 -0.32 -20.94 5.04
N SER A 131 -0.79 -20.80 6.28
CA SER A 131 -0.25 -21.57 7.41
C SER A 131 -1.34 -21.97 8.40
N LYS A 132 -2.45 -22.52 7.91
CA LYS A 132 -3.69 -22.84 8.66
C LYS A 132 -3.48 -23.46 10.05
N SER A 133 -2.58 -24.43 10.18
CA SER A 133 -2.33 -25.15 11.43
C SER A 133 -1.23 -24.54 12.32
N SER A 134 -0.72 -23.35 11.99
CA SER A 134 0.37 -22.72 12.73
C SER A 134 -0.10 -22.16 14.07
N PRO A 135 0.66 -22.32 15.17
CA PRO A 135 0.39 -21.64 16.43
C PRO A 135 0.29 -20.11 16.29
N LEU A 136 0.98 -19.50 15.33
CA LEU A 136 0.82 -18.07 15.04
C LEU A 136 -0.58 -17.73 14.52
N VAL A 137 -1.20 -18.60 13.72
CA VAL A 137 -2.58 -18.37 13.24
C VAL A 137 -3.55 -18.38 14.40
N GLN A 138 -3.41 -19.33 15.32
CA GLN A 138 -4.23 -19.39 16.55
C GLN A 138 -4.07 -18.11 17.38
N TYR A 139 -2.83 -17.64 17.56
CA TYR A 139 -2.56 -16.37 18.23
C TYR A 139 -3.22 -15.18 17.52
N GLY A 140 -3.14 -15.10 16.19
CA GLY A 140 -3.82 -14.07 15.41
C GLY A 140 -5.36 -14.12 15.54
N CYS A 141 -5.94 -15.33 15.61
CA CYS A 141 -7.38 -15.52 15.84
C CYS A 141 -7.79 -15.04 17.23
N GLN A 142 -6.97 -15.33 18.25
CA GLN A 142 -7.18 -14.85 19.61
C GLN A 142 -7.18 -13.32 19.67
N LEU A 143 -6.16 -12.66 19.07
CA LEU A 143 -6.11 -11.19 18.99
C LEU A 143 -7.38 -10.60 18.36
N LEU A 144 -7.89 -11.24 17.31
CA LEU A 144 -9.10 -10.79 16.63
C LEU A 144 -10.36 -10.95 17.49
N ILE A 145 -10.49 -12.08 18.19
CA ILE A 145 -11.62 -12.33 19.09
C ILE A 145 -11.60 -11.34 20.24
N GLU A 146 -10.44 -11.11 20.87
CA GLU A 146 -10.27 -10.13 21.95
C GLU A 146 -10.65 -8.72 21.47
N GLN A 147 -10.19 -8.32 20.29
CA GLN A 147 -10.58 -7.03 19.71
C GLN A 147 -12.08 -6.95 19.43
N LEU A 148 -12.71 -8.00 18.90
CA LEU A 148 -14.16 -8.01 18.65
C LEU A 148 -14.97 -7.92 19.96
N ARG A 149 -14.49 -8.53 21.04
CA ARG A 149 -15.11 -8.40 22.37
C ARG A 149 -15.03 -6.96 22.86
N ALA A 150 -13.87 -6.31 22.74
CA ALA A 150 -13.71 -4.90 23.07
C ALA A 150 -14.59 -4.00 22.18
N ASP A 151 -14.65 -4.26 20.88
CA ASP A 151 -15.48 -3.52 19.92
C ASP A 151 -16.97 -3.64 20.22
N SER A 152 -17.43 -4.78 20.75
CA SER A 152 -18.85 -5.04 21.04
C SER A 152 -19.46 -4.05 22.03
N VAL A 153 -18.66 -3.60 23.00
CA VAL A 153 -19.04 -2.63 24.04
C VAL A 153 -18.55 -1.21 23.73
N SER A 154 -17.72 -1.03 22.70
CA SER A 154 -17.23 0.28 22.29
C SER A 154 -18.27 1.08 21.49
N ASN A 155 -18.26 2.39 21.69
CA ASN A 155 -18.96 3.35 20.82
C ASN A 155 -18.19 3.59 19.51
N ASN A 156 -16.86 3.42 19.54
CA ASN A 156 -15.96 3.58 18.41
C ASN A 156 -15.24 2.25 18.15
N PRO A 157 -15.91 1.27 17.54
CA PRO A 157 -15.30 -0.04 17.28
C PRO A 157 -14.14 0.08 16.30
N SER A 158 -13.18 -0.83 16.42
CA SER A 158 -12.08 -0.96 15.46
C SER A 158 -12.55 -1.50 14.10
N LEU A 159 -11.65 -1.50 13.12
CA LEU A 159 -11.89 -2.13 11.81
C LEU A 159 -11.83 -3.67 11.84
N ALA A 160 -11.71 -4.33 13.01
CA ALA A 160 -11.68 -5.78 13.11
C ALA A 160 -12.91 -6.41 12.44
N ALA A 161 -14.13 -5.99 12.79
CA ALA A 161 -15.37 -6.52 12.22
C ALA A 161 -15.50 -6.35 10.70
N LYS A 162 -14.84 -5.33 10.13
CA LYS A 162 -14.76 -5.15 8.67
C LYS A 162 -13.96 -6.27 8.01
N TRP A 163 -12.86 -6.69 8.64
CA TRP A 163 -11.90 -7.60 8.04
C TRP A 163 -12.09 -9.08 8.38
N VAL A 164 -12.83 -9.39 9.45
CA VAL A 164 -13.25 -10.76 9.82
C VAL A 164 -13.83 -11.49 8.60
N PRO A 165 -13.50 -12.77 8.38
CA PRO A 165 -14.13 -13.60 7.35
C PRO A 165 -15.66 -13.54 7.36
N ARG A 166 -16.27 -13.80 6.20
CA ARG A 166 -17.72 -14.02 6.09
C ARG A 166 -17.98 -15.50 5.88
N GLU A 167 -19.09 -16.00 6.42
CA GLU A 167 -19.44 -17.43 6.37
C GLU A 167 -19.39 -18.03 4.95
N LYS A 168 -19.88 -17.28 3.94
CA LYS A 168 -19.93 -17.72 2.54
C LYS A 168 -18.69 -17.34 1.72
N SER A 169 -17.64 -16.84 2.34
CA SER A 169 -16.39 -16.47 1.65
C SER A 169 -15.45 -17.68 1.52
N GLN A 170 -14.36 -17.53 0.76
CA GLN A 170 -13.27 -18.52 0.71
C GLN A 170 -12.65 -18.84 2.08
N PHE A 171 -12.94 -18.03 3.11
CA PHE A 171 -12.49 -18.19 4.50
C PHE A 171 -13.62 -18.68 5.42
N GLY A 172 -14.65 -19.36 4.89
CA GLY A 172 -15.80 -19.83 5.66
C GLY A 172 -15.45 -20.81 6.79
N GLU A 173 -14.36 -21.55 6.64
CA GLU A 173 -13.83 -22.42 7.69
C GLU A 173 -13.28 -21.62 8.88
N LEU A 174 -12.38 -20.67 8.62
CA LEU A 174 -11.90 -19.73 9.64
C LEU A 174 -13.05 -18.96 10.29
N PHE A 175 -14.09 -18.57 9.53
CA PHE A 175 -15.29 -17.98 10.12
C PHE A 175 -15.94 -18.90 11.15
N THR A 176 -16.02 -20.20 10.85
CA THR A 176 -16.64 -21.19 11.73
C THR A 176 -15.79 -21.40 12.99
N GLU A 177 -14.47 -21.49 12.84
CA GLU A 177 -13.51 -21.55 13.97
C GLU A 177 -13.67 -20.32 14.88
N LEU A 178 -13.61 -19.11 14.33
CA LEU A 178 -13.77 -17.86 15.10
C LEU A 178 -15.13 -17.77 15.81
N ALA A 179 -16.21 -18.22 15.16
CA ALA A 179 -17.54 -18.20 15.76
C ALA A 179 -17.65 -19.17 16.95
N ILE A 180 -17.07 -20.36 16.83
CA ILE A 180 -17.00 -21.38 17.88
C ILE A 180 -16.20 -20.85 19.07
N ASP A 181 -15.05 -20.23 18.82
CA ASP A 181 -14.18 -19.70 19.88
C ASP A 181 -14.77 -18.46 20.57
N TYR A 182 -15.41 -17.57 19.81
CA TYR A 182 -16.06 -16.39 20.38
C TYR A 182 -17.23 -16.77 21.30
N PHE A 183 -18.03 -17.77 20.92
CA PHE A 183 -19.17 -18.28 21.69
C PHE A 183 -18.88 -19.66 22.29
N SER A 184 -17.68 -19.84 22.86
CA SER A 184 -17.24 -21.12 23.42
C SER A 184 -18.22 -21.70 24.44
N ASP A 185 -18.91 -20.85 25.21
CA ASP A 185 -19.95 -21.23 26.18
C ASP A 185 -21.12 -22.02 25.57
N TYR A 186 -21.44 -21.79 24.29
CA TYR A 186 -22.50 -22.55 23.60
C TYR A 186 -22.05 -23.98 23.36
N ILE A 187 -20.75 -24.19 23.16
CA ILE A 187 -20.17 -25.49 22.85
C ILE A 187 -19.93 -26.29 24.13
N THR A 188 -19.42 -25.64 25.19
CA THR A 188 -19.17 -26.29 26.48
C THR A 188 -20.45 -26.75 27.17
N SER A 189 -21.58 -26.09 26.91
CA SER A 189 -22.90 -26.47 27.44
C SER A 189 -23.60 -27.62 26.68
N ALA A 190 -23.07 -28.03 25.52
CA ALA A 190 -23.63 -29.10 24.71
C ALA A 190 -23.18 -30.49 25.20
N LYS A 191 -24.14 -31.39 25.48
CA LYS A 191 -23.87 -32.74 26.05
C LYS A 191 -23.96 -33.88 25.04
N THR A 192 -24.63 -33.66 23.91
CA THR A 192 -24.82 -34.65 22.83
C THR A 192 -24.35 -34.10 21.49
N ASP A 193 -24.06 -34.97 20.52
CA ASP A 193 -23.63 -34.55 19.17
C ASP A 193 -24.67 -33.66 18.48
N GLU A 194 -25.96 -33.98 18.60
CA GLU A 194 -27.06 -33.15 18.07
C GLU A 194 -27.12 -31.77 18.75
N SER A 195 -26.87 -31.72 20.07
CA SER A 195 -26.81 -30.44 20.78
C SER A 195 -25.59 -29.62 20.36
N ARG A 196 -24.45 -30.28 20.08
CA ARG A 196 -23.22 -29.63 19.61
C ARG A 196 -23.41 -29.05 18.21
N LYS A 197 -24.04 -29.79 17.28
CA LYS A 197 -24.39 -29.28 15.94
C LYS A 197 -25.28 -28.03 16.04
N ARG A 198 -26.31 -28.07 16.90
CA ARG A 198 -27.19 -26.90 17.15
C ARG A 198 -26.44 -25.72 17.77
N ALA A 199 -25.54 -25.98 18.71
CA ALA A 199 -24.70 -24.94 19.32
C ALA A 199 -23.80 -24.24 18.31
N ILE A 200 -23.17 -24.99 17.39
CA ILE A 200 -22.36 -24.41 16.30
C ILE A 200 -23.23 -23.54 15.39
N ILE A 201 -24.43 -24.00 15.01
CA ILE A 201 -25.36 -23.19 14.19
C ILE A 201 -25.72 -21.89 14.91
N LYS A 202 -26.01 -21.96 16.22
CA LYS A 202 -26.31 -20.78 17.04
C LYS A 202 -25.11 -19.82 17.12
N ALA A 203 -23.91 -20.33 17.39
CA ALA A 203 -22.68 -19.54 17.43
C ALA A 203 -22.44 -18.79 16.11
N LYS A 204 -22.56 -19.48 14.96
CA LYS A 204 -22.45 -18.86 13.64
C LYS A 204 -23.53 -17.80 13.40
N MET A 205 -24.77 -18.05 13.83
CA MET A 205 -25.86 -17.08 13.71
C MET A 205 -25.58 -15.80 14.50
N ASP A 206 -25.25 -15.93 15.78
CA ASP A 206 -25.03 -14.77 16.65
C ASP A 206 -23.73 -14.04 16.30
N PHE A 207 -22.71 -14.75 15.79
CA PHE A 207 -21.50 -14.13 15.24
C PHE A 207 -21.79 -13.27 14.01
N ARG A 208 -22.67 -13.72 13.09
CA ARG A 208 -23.12 -12.87 11.97
C ARG A 208 -23.84 -11.61 12.45
N LYS A 209 -24.70 -11.71 13.47
CA LYS A 209 -25.41 -10.56 14.06
C LYS A 209 -24.43 -9.57 14.70
N LEU A 210 -23.46 -10.06 15.47
CA LEU A 210 -22.39 -9.26 16.06
C LEU A 210 -21.63 -8.48 14.98
N ILE A 211 -21.11 -9.18 13.97
CA ILE A 211 -20.37 -8.57 12.86
C ILE A 211 -21.23 -7.53 12.14
N SER A 212 -22.50 -7.84 11.86
CA SER A 212 -23.42 -6.91 11.18
C SER A 212 -23.68 -5.65 12.02
N SER A 213 -23.91 -5.80 13.33
CA SER A 213 -24.08 -4.69 14.27
C SER A 213 -22.84 -3.79 14.31
N LEU A 214 -21.65 -4.38 14.46
CA LEU A 214 -20.39 -3.64 14.47
C LEU A 214 -20.13 -2.91 13.15
N ASN A 215 -20.37 -3.55 12.00
CA ASN A 215 -20.19 -2.89 10.72
C ASN A 215 -21.21 -1.76 10.48
N LYS A 216 -22.43 -1.86 11.03
CA LYS A 216 -23.41 -0.77 11.01
C LYS A 216 -22.91 0.43 11.83
N LYS A 217 -22.33 0.19 13.02
CA LYS A 217 -21.69 1.25 13.82
C LYS A 217 -20.51 1.90 13.09
N LEU A 218 -19.70 1.11 12.37
CA LEU A 218 -18.56 1.61 11.58
C LEU A 218 -18.98 2.50 10.39
N ASP A 219 -20.23 2.40 9.92
CA ASP A 219 -20.78 3.11 8.76
C ASP A 219 -19.83 3.18 7.54
N THR A 220 -19.15 2.06 7.23
CA THR A 220 -18.29 2.02 6.05
C THR A 220 -19.13 2.17 4.78
N VAL A 221 -18.59 2.82 3.74
CA VAL A 221 -19.30 3.03 2.47
C VAL A 221 -19.91 1.75 1.88
N GLN A 222 -19.26 0.60 2.07
CA GLN A 222 -19.76 -0.69 1.60
C GLN A 222 -21.14 -1.04 2.18
N ILE A 223 -21.44 -0.61 3.41
CA ILE A 223 -22.75 -0.84 4.03
C ILE A 223 -23.83 -0.13 3.22
N LYS A 224 -23.66 1.18 2.96
CA LYS A 224 -24.57 1.98 2.13
C LYS A 224 -24.72 1.43 0.72
N GLN A 225 -23.62 0.95 0.11
CA GLN A 225 -23.65 0.33 -1.21
C GLN A 225 -24.47 -0.97 -1.24
N CYS A 226 -24.32 -1.83 -0.23
CA CYS A 226 -25.03 -3.10 -0.13
C CYS A 226 -26.50 -2.94 0.27
N THR A 227 -26.85 -1.89 1.00
CA THR A 227 -28.24 -1.59 1.40
C THR A 227 -28.97 -0.67 0.41
N HIS A 228 -28.35 -0.33 -0.72
CA HIS A 228 -28.93 0.57 -1.74
C HIS A 228 -29.27 1.98 -1.20
N HIS A 229 -28.39 2.54 -0.37
CA HIS A 229 -28.46 3.92 0.13
C HIS A 229 -27.27 4.74 -0.41
N TRP A 230 -27.09 4.77 -1.73
CA TRP A 230 -25.98 5.49 -2.38
C TRP A 230 -26.08 7.00 -2.18
N SER A 231 -27.29 7.55 -2.17
CA SER A 231 -27.55 8.97 -1.93
C SER A 231 -27.03 9.44 -0.55
N GLU A 232 -26.86 8.56 0.42
CA GLU A 232 -26.30 8.86 1.75
C GLU A 232 -24.77 8.81 1.82
N ILE A 233 -24.10 8.48 0.70
CA ILE A 233 -22.64 8.44 0.62
C ILE A 233 -22.12 9.87 0.55
N ASP A 234 -21.31 10.22 1.55
CA ASP A 234 -20.64 11.51 1.66
C ASP A 234 -19.24 11.44 1.02
N PRO A 235 -18.96 12.23 -0.04
CA PRO A 235 -17.65 12.26 -0.70
C PRO A 235 -16.49 12.60 0.25
N SER A 236 -16.69 13.49 1.22
CA SER A 236 -15.64 13.98 2.14
C SER A 236 -15.15 12.90 3.13
N LYS A 237 -16.03 11.94 3.43
CA LYS A 237 -15.75 10.82 4.34
C LYS A 237 -15.04 9.65 3.65
N GLN A 238 -14.86 9.70 2.33
CA GLN A 238 -14.19 8.61 1.62
C GLN A 238 -12.68 8.64 1.83
N THR A 239 -12.10 7.46 2.02
CA THR A 239 -10.63 7.31 2.08
C THR A 239 -10.03 7.41 0.67
N SER A 240 -8.73 7.76 0.59
CA SER A 240 -8.03 7.92 -0.68
C SER A 240 -8.13 6.69 -1.59
N ILE A 241 -7.91 5.50 -1.04
CA ILE A 241 -8.00 4.23 -1.79
C ILE A 241 -9.43 3.92 -2.22
N THR A 242 -10.43 4.20 -1.38
CA THR A 242 -11.83 3.98 -1.75
C THR A 242 -12.24 4.91 -2.89
N MET A 243 -11.93 6.20 -2.79
CA MET A 243 -12.22 7.18 -3.83
C MET A 243 -11.54 6.78 -5.15
N HIS A 244 -10.25 6.46 -5.12
CA HIS A 244 -9.49 6.06 -6.31
C HIS A 244 -10.08 4.81 -6.97
N LYS A 245 -10.39 3.76 -6.21
CA LYS A 245 -10.90 2.48 -6.78
C LYS A 245 -12.37 2.51 -7.20
N GLN A 246 -13.18 3.40 -6.64
CA GLN A 246 -14.63 3.36 -6.79
C GLN A 246 -15.23 4.62 -7.44
N LYS A 247 -14.43 5.59 -7.88
CA LYS A 247 -14.89 6.82 -8.54
C LYS A 247 -15.96 6.60 -9.60
N LYS A 248 -15.76 5.67 -10.53
CA LYS A 248 -16.75 5.31 -11.54
C LYS A 248 -18.07 4.83 -10.96
N ALA A 249 -18.02 4.04 -9.89
CA ALA A 249 -19.23 3.59 -9.21
C ALA A 249 -19.96 4.76 -8.56
N PHE A 250 -19.24 5.66 -7.91
CA PHE A 250 -19.80 6.86 -7.28
C PHE A 250 -20.39 7.83 -8.30
N LEU A 251 -19.72 8.05 -9.43
CA LEU A 251 -20.19 8.88 -10.54
C LEU A 251 -21.29 8.20 -11.39
N ASN A 252 -21.65 6.96 -11.07
CA ASN A 252 -22.66 6.18 -11.79
C ASN A 252 -22.31 5.93 -13.27
N VAL A 253 -21.03 5.64 -13.55
CA VAL A 253 -20.46 5.42 -14.89
C VAL A 253 -19.88 4.00 -15.02
N ASN A 254 -20.06 3.39 -16.19
CA ASN A 254 -19.49 2.10 -16.56
C ASN A 254 -18.06 2.25 -17.10
N LYS A 255 -17.40 1.13 -17.44
CA LYS A 255 -16.04 1.19 -18.00
C LYS A 255 -15.99 1.86 -19.37
N ASP A 256 -17.06 1.72 -20.14
CA ASP A 256 -17.27 2.28 -21.49
C ASP A 256 -17.80 3.73 -21.48
N GLY A 257 -17.97 4.33 -20.30
CA GLY A 257 -18.52 5.69 -20.17
C GLY A 257 -20.04 5.76 -20.15
N SER A 258 -20.75 4.64 -20.38
CA SER A 258 -22.21 4.62 -20.30
C SER A 258 -22.70 4.78 -18.86
N LYS A 259 -23.94 5.24 -18.70
CA LYS A 259 -24.58 5.34 -17.38
C LYS A 259 -24.80 3.94 -16.80
N ARG A 260 -24.43 3.76 -15.53
CA ARG A 260 -24.49 2.45 -14.86
C ARG A 260 -25.89 2.06 -14.39
N SER A 261 -26.70 3.03 -13.97
CA SER A 261 -28.01 2.77 -13.39
C SER A 261 -28.93 3.99 -13.52
N GLU A 262 -30.22 3.74 -13.76
CA GLU A 262 -31.28 4.76 -13.81
C GLU A 262 -31.93 5.05 -12.46
N LEU A 263 -31.50 4.38 -11.38
CA LEU A 263 -32.09 4.58 -10.05
C LEU A 263 -31.80 5.99 -9.51
N ASP A 264 -32.83 6.68 -8.99
CA ASP A 264 -32.70 8.02 -8.41
C ASP A 264 -31.62 8.10 -7.33
N ASP A 265 -31.56 7.09 -6.45
CA ASP A 265 -30.55 6.97 -5.39
C ASP A 265 -29.11 7.02 -5.95
N ARG A 266 -28.88 6.40 -7.12
CA ARG A 266 -27.59 6.39 -7.82
C ARG A 266 -27.30 7.73 -8.50
N ILE A 267 -28.32 8.37 -9.04
CA ILE A 267 -28.21 9.68 -9.69
C ILE A 267 -27.89 10.76 -8.66
N VAL A 268 -28.56 10.76 -7.51
CA VAL A 268 -28.28 11.68 -6.39
C VAL A 268 -26.85 11.50 -5.87
N CYS A 269 -26.40 10.25 -5.68
CA CYS A 269 -25.01 9.97 -5.34
C CYS A 269 -24.04 10.56 -6.37
N ALA A 270 -24.27 10.30 -7.66
CA ALA A 270 -23.40 10.80 -8.72
C ALA A 270 -23.31 12.33 -8.69
N ASN A 271 -24.44 13.03 -8.56
CA ASN A 271 -24.46 14.49 -8.50
C ASN A 271 -23.65 15.04 -7.33
N LYS A 272 -23.70 14.41 -6.14
CA LYS A 272 -22.85 14.80 -5.00
C LYS A 272 -21.36 14.68 -5.30
N PHE A 273 -20.94 13.62 -5.99
CA PHE A 273 -19.54 13.43 -6.36
C PHE A 273 -19.09 14.37 -7.49
N LYS A 274 -19.98 14.74 -8.41
CA LYS A 274 -19.71 15.77 -9.43
C LYS A 274 -19.54 17.14 -8.81
N GLU A 275 -20.44 17.53 -7.92
CA GLU A 275 -20.35 18.77 -7.15
C GLU A 275 -19.04 18.81 -6.34
N PHE A 276 -18.72 17.71 -5.64
CA PHE A 276 -17.47 17.60 -4.90
C PHE A 276 -16.22 17.68 -5.80
N ALA A 277 -16.27 17.13 -7.02
CA ALA A 277 -15.19 17.26 -7.99
C ALA A 277 -15.02 18.72 -8.45
N GLN A 278 -16.12 19.45 -8.68
CA GLN A 278 -16.07 20.86 -9.05
C GLN A 278 -15.53 21.73 -7.90
N GLN A 279 -15.99 21.48 -6.66
CA GLN A 279 -15.46 22.13 -5.46
C GLN A 279 -13.94 21.88 -5.32
N ALA A 280 -13.46 20.68 -5.65
CA ALA A 280 -12.04 20.35 -5.60
C ALA A 280 -11.23 21.13 -6.64
N VAL A 281 -11.77 21.32 -7.86
CA VAL A 281 -11.15 22.16 -8.91
C VAL A 281 -11.03 23.62 -8.44
N ASN A 282 -12.05 24.11 -7.73
CA ASN A 282 -12.05 25.46 -7.17
C ASN A 282 -11.15 25.62 -5.93
N GLY A 283 -10.57 24.52 -5.41
CA GLY A 283 -9.77 24.53 -4.18
C GLY A 283 -10.59 24.66 -2.89
N GLU A 284 -11.91 24.46 -2.96
CA GLU A 284 -12.83 24.59 -1.81
C GLU A 284 -12.78 23.35 -0.90
N VAL A 285 -12.45 22.18 -1.46
CA VAL A 285 -12.36 20.91 -0.74
C VAL A 285 -11.08 20.16 -1.09
N GLU A 286 -10.58 19.40 -0.11
CA GLU A 286 -9.46 18.49 -0.31
C GLU A 286 -9.95 17.08 -0.65
N VAL A 287 -9.34 16.46 -1.67
CA VAL A 287 -9.58 15.06 -2.01
C VAL A 287 -8.39 14.22 -1.54
N LYS A 288 -8.63 13.37 -0.54
CA LYS A 288 -7.59 12.51 0.04
C LYS A 288 -6.91 11.66 -1.04
N GLY A 289 -5.60 11.80 -1.15
CA GLY A 289 -4.70 11.10 -2.07
C GLY A 289 -3.45 10.51 -1.41
N LYS A 290 -3.23 10.78 -0.12
CA LYS A 290 -2.06 10.31 0.66
C LYS A 290 -1.65 8.84 0.43
N ARG A 291 -2.60 7.90 0.37
CA ARG A 291 -2.30 6.45 0.29
C ARG A 291 -2.24 5.86 -1.13
N ILE A 292 -2.40 6.66 -2.19
CA ILE A 292 -2.39 6.15 -3.57
C ILE A 292 -0.93 5.99 -4.03
N GLY A 293 -0.63 4.86 -4.67
CA GLY A 293 0.70 4.61 -5.23
C GLY A 293 0.97 5.51 -6.44
N LEU A 294 2.22 5.96 -6.60
CA LEU A 294 2.60 6.83 -7.72
C LEU A 294 2.35 6.18 -9.09
N ASN A 295 2.56 4.87 -9.21
CA ASN A 295 2.25 4.12 -10.42
C ASN A 295 0.74 4.10 -10.73
N ASP A 296 -0.12 4.06 -9.71
CA ASP A 296 -1.57 4.00 -9.88
C ASP A 296 -2.11 5.34 -10.41
N PHE A 297 -1.50 6.47 -9.99
CA PHE A 297 -1.81 7.79 -10.55
C PHE A 297 -1.57 7.85 -12.06
N THR A 298 -0.35 7.49 -12.50
CA THR A 298 -0.02 7.50 -13.93
C THR A 298 -0.88 6.53 -14.72
N GLN A 299 -1.11 5.32 -14.20
CA GLN A 299 -1.98 4.35 -14.86
C GLN A 299 -3.36 4.94 -15.12
N GLU A 300 -3.97 5.56 -14.11
CA GLU A 300 -5.29 6.14 -14.26
C GLU A 300 -5.30 7.35 -15.21
N ALA A 301 -4.28 8.21 -15.15
CA ALA A 301 -4.13 9.32 -16.08
C ALA A 301 -4.04 8.83 -17.53
N LEU A 302 -3.22 7.81 -17.80
CA LEU A 302 -3.09 7.20 -19.12
C LEU A 302 -4.41 6.60 -19.61
N GLU A 303 -5.18 5.95 -18.72
CA GLU A 303 -6.50 5.44 -19.06
C GLU A 303 -7.50 6.56 -19.43
N LEU A 304 -7.49 7.68 -18.71
CA LEU A 304 -8.36 8.82 -18.99
C LEU A 304 -7.97 9.51 -20.30
N ILE A 305 -6.67 9.69 -20.54
CA ILE A 305 -6.15 10.24 -21.80
C ILE A 305 -6.53 9.34 -22.98
N GLY A 306 -6.36 8.01 -22.84
CA GLY A 306 -6.71 7.05 -23.90
C GLY A 306 -8.21 7.04 -24.23
N ARG A 307 -9.07 7.49 -23.32
CA ARG A 307 -10.53 7.63 -23.52
C ARG A 307 -10.95 9.05 -23.92
N ASN A 308 -10.02 9.99 -24.10
CA ASN A 308 -10.30 11.41 -24.29
C ASN A 308 -11.18 12.02 -23.17
N GLN A 309 -10.92 11.63 -21.91
CA GLN A 309 -11.67 12.05 -20.72
C GLN A 309 -10.84 12.92 -19.76
N GLN A 310 -9.87 13.67 -20.28
CA GLN A 310 -8.96 14.53 -19.50
C GLN A 310 -9.69 15.63 -18.70
N ASN A 311 -10.89 16.03 -19.13
CA ASN A 311 -11.71 17.07 -18.49
C ASN A 311 -12.94 16.51 -17.74
N SER A 312 -12.95 15.20 -17.45
CA SER A 312 -14.08 14.55 -16.75
C SER A 312 -14.03 14.76 -15.23
N ASP A 313 -15.15 14.49 -14.55
CA ASP A 313 -15.19 14.47 -13.07
C ASP A 313 -14.16 13.50 -12.47
N GLU A 314 -13.89 12.37 -13.17
CA GLU A 314 -12.84 11.42 -12.78
C GLU A 314 -11.45 12.05 -12.81
N ALA A 315 -11.18 12.85 -13.85
CA ALA A 315 -9.92 13.57 -14.01
C ALA A 315 -9.75 14.66 -12.95
N SER A 316 -10.80 15.42 -12.65
CA SER A 316 -10.81 16.42 -11.57
C SER A 316 -10.48 15.79 -10.22
N ILE A 317 -11.12 14.66 -9.89
CA ILE A 317 -10.82 13.89 -8.68
C ILE A 317 -9.37 13.40 -8.67
N LEU A 318 -8.87 12.85 -9.79
CA LEU A 318 -7.49 12.35 -9.88
C LEU A 318 -6.45 13.46 -9.65
N ASN A 319 -6.63 14.61 -10.30
CA ASN A 319 -5.76 15.78 -10.13
C ASN A 319 -5.78 16.29 -8.68
N ALA A 320 -6.95 16.37 -8.06
CA ALA A 320 -7.06 16.77 -6.66
C ALA A 320 -6.37 15.76 -5.70
N GLN A 321 -6.49 14.45 -5.98
CA GLN A 321 -5.77 13.42 -5.23
C GLN A 321 -4.25 13.53 -5.38
N TRP A 322 -3.77 13.90 -6.57
CA TRP A 322 -2.34 14.13 -6.81
C TRP A 322 -1.80 15.31 -6.00
N LEU A 323 -2.57 16.40 -5.92
CA LEU A 323 -2.25 17.58 -5.11
C LEU A 323 -2.18 17.24 -3.61
N ASP A 324 -3.16 16.51 -3.07
CA ASP A 324 -3.09 16.04 -1.68
C ASP A 324 -1.88 15.13 -1.43
N ASN A 325 -1.63 14.19 -2.35
CA ASN A 325 -0.47 13.30 -2.26
C ASN A 325 0.86 14.08 -2.23
N SER A 326 0.93 15.22 -2.93
CA SER A 326 2.13 16.08 -3.01
C SER A 326 2.57 16.67 -1.67
N LYS A 327 1.66 16.75 -0.70
CA LYS A 327 1.95 17.30 0.64
C LYS A 327 2.89 16.41 1.44
N GLN A 328 3.02 15.14 1.05
CA GLN A 328 3.98 14.21 1.64
C GLN A 328 5.42 14.44 1.18
N THR A 329 5.61 15.20 0.10
CA THR A 329 6.93 15.50 -0.45
C THR A 329 7.29 16.95 -0.12
N GLY A 330 8.35 17.13 0.66
CA GLY A 330 8.95 18.44 0.93
C GLY A 330 9.51 19.09 -0.34
N ALA A 331 10.00 20.33 -0.21
CA ALA A 331 10.77 20.95 -1.26
C ALA A 331 12.03 20.11 -1.55
N LEU A 332 12.33 19.91 -2.83
CA LEU A 332 13.57 19.28 -3.27
C LEU A 332 14.57 20.38 -3.60
N GLY A 333 15.87 20.09 -3.42
CA GLY A 333 16.95 20.99 -3.84
C GLY A 333 17.05 21.10 -5.37
N LYS A 334 18.28 21.24 -5.87
CA LYS A 334 18.55 21.33 -7.31
C LYS A 334 18.53 19.94 -7.94
N MET A 335 17.34 19.37 -8.11
CA MET A 335 17.17 18.01 -8.62
C MET A 335 16.71 18.00 -10.07
N ILE A 336 17.36 17.19 -10.91
CA ILE A 336 16.94 16.92 -12.29
C ILE A 336 16.43 15.48 -12.34
N ALA A 337 15.22 15.28 -12.84
CA ALA A 337 14.70 13.95 -13.12
C ALA A 337 15.00 13.53 -14.55
N MET A 338 15.61 12.36 -14.69
CA MET A 338 15.71 11.62 -15.94
C MET A 338 14.75 10.43 -15.88
N VAL A 339 13.74 10.45 -16.72
CA VAL A 339 12.64 9.48 -16.69
C VAL A 339 12.85 8.46 -17.79
N ASP A 340 12.74 7.18 -17.49
CA ASP A 340 12.79 6.11 -18.49
C ASP A 340 11.39 5.58 -18.79
N VAL A 341 11.01 5.61 -20.07
CA VAL A 341 9.75 5.05 -20.58
C VAL A 341 10.00 4.11 -21.77
N SER A 342 11.22 3.58 -21.86
CA SER A 342 11.58 2.56 -22.83
C SER A 342 10.70 1.30 -22.71
N GLY A 343 10.75 0.44 -23.72
CA GLY A 343 9.92 -0.76 -23.78
C GLY A 343 10.10 -1.72 -22.58
N SER A 344 11.29 -1.80 -21.99
CA SER A 344 11.58 -2.65 -20.81
C SER A 344 10.85 -2.15 -19.55
N MET A 345 10.62 -0.84 -19.46
CA MET A 345 9.89 -0.20 -18.36
C MET A 345 8.37 -0.42 -18.43
N SER A 346 7.84 -1.00 -19.51
CA SER A 346 6.40 -1.10 -19.76
C SER A 346 5.60 -1.62 -18.55
N GLY A 347 4.48 -0.96 -18.25
CA GLY A 347 3.62 -1.25 -17.11
C GLY A 347 3.97 -0.45 -15.86
N ASN A 348 3.99 -1.11 -14.70
CA ASN A 348 4.19 -0.44 -13.40
C ASN A 348 5.52 0.34 -13.27
N PRO A 349 6.68 -0.14 -13.79
CA PRO A 349 7.93 0.60 -13.70
C PRO A 349 7.85 1.97 -14.41
N MET A 350 7.40 2.00 -15.66
CA MET A 350 7.20 3.22 -16.44
C MET A 350 6.20 4.17 -15.76
N ASN A 351 5.08 3.63 -15.29
CA ASN A 351 4.09 4.43 -14.57
C ASN A 351 4.66 5.08 -13.31
N ALA A 352 5.51 4.38 -12.57
CA ALA A 352 6.19 4.92 -11.41
C ALA A 352 7.24 5.97 -11.81
N ALA A 353 8.03 5.72 -12.86
CA ALA A 353 9.06 6.63 -13.35
C ALA A 353 8.46 7.98 -13.81
N ILE A 354 7.37 7.95 -14.57
CA ILE A 354 6.64 9.16 -14.99
C ILE A 354 6.15 9.96 -13.78
N ALA A 355 5.48 9.31 -12.82
CA ALA A 355 4.98 10.01 -11.64
C ALA A 355 6.11 10.59 -10.77
N LEU A 356 7.20 9.84 -10.56
CA LEU A 356 8.37 10.34 -9.83
C LEU A 356 9.02 11.52 -10.56
N GLY A 357 9.15 11.45 -11.88
CA GLY A 357 9.65 12.55 -12.71
C GLY A 357 8.81 13.81 -12.57
N ILE A 358 7.48 13.69 -12.66
CA ILE A 358 6.56 14.81 -12.43
C ILE A 358 6.71 15.37 -11.02
N ARG A 359 6.78 14.51 -9.99
CA ARG A 359 6.95 14.95 -8.60
C ARG A 359 8.24 15.73 -8.40
N VAL A 360 9.35 15.27 -9.00
CA VAL A 360 10.62 16.01 -8.97
C VAL A 360 10.47 17.36 -9.67
N ALA A 361 9.85 17.41 -10.85
CA ALA A 361 9.63 18.64 -11.59
C ALA A 361 8.76 19.65 -10.82
N GLU A 362 7.78 19.19 -10.03
CA GLU A 362 6.94 20.05 -9.18
C GLU A 362 7.66 20.61 -7.95
N LYS A 363 8.64 19.87 -7.41
CA LYS A 363 9.25 20.16 -6.10
C LYS A 363 10.69 20.66 -6.18
N SER A 364 11.35 20.50 -7.32
CA SER A 364 12.73 20.92 -7.56
C SER A 364 12.85 22.44 -7.72
N MET A 365 13.93 23.01 -7.21
CA MET A 365 14.27 24.42 -7.41
C MET A 365 14.58 24.78 -8.86
N LEU A 366 14.95 23.80 -9.70
CA LEU A 366 15.31 24.01 -11.10
C LEU A 366 14.10 24.18 -12.02
N GLY A 367 12.89 24.01 -11.49
CA GLY A 367 11.63 24.21 -12.18
C GLY A 367 11.04 22.96 -12.84
N LYS A 368 9.89 23.14 -13.50
CA LYS A 368 9.04 22.09 -14.05
C LYS A 368 9.58 21.51 -15.37
N ARG A 369 10.69 20.78 -15.32
CA ARG A 369 11.28 20.10 -16.49
C ARG A 369 11.74 18.70 -16.14
N VAL A 370 11.63 17.78 -17.10
CA VAL A 370 12.19 16.43 -17.01
C VAL A 370 13.05 16.15 -18.23
N MET A 371 14.06 15.31 -18.09
CA MET A 371 14.90 14.86 -19.19
C MET A 371 14.49 13.45 -19.63
N THR A 372 14.52 13.21 -20.94
CA THR A 372 14.25 11.87 -21.45
C THR A 372 15.47 10.93 -21.28
N PHE A 373 15.24 9.70 -20.82
CA PHE A 373 16.24 8.63 -20.80
C PHE A 373 16.22 7.90 -22.15
N SER A 374 16.96 8.42 -23.14
CA SER A 374 17.00 7.86 -24.48
C SER A 374 18.35 8.10 -25.19
N ALA A 375 18.48 7.62 -26.42
CA ALA A 375 19.70 7.70 -27.21
C ALA A 375 19.95 9.14 -27.69
N ALA A 376 18.86 9.89 -27.86
CA ALA A 376 18.81 11.31 -28.12
C ALA A 376 18.03 11.98 -26.98
N PRO A 377 18.65 12.20 -25.82
CA PRO A 377 17.96 12.80 -24.68
C PRO A 377 17.42 14.18 -25.07
N SER A 378 16.25 14.53 -24.54
CA SER A 378 15.60 15.82 -24.77
C SER A 378 14.98 16.37 -23.50
N TRP A 379 14.87 17.69 -23.42
CA TRP A 379 14.18 18.37 -22.33
C TRP A 379 12.69 18.41 -22.60
N VAL A 380 11.90 17.81 -21.71
CA VAL A 380 10.44 17.95 -21.71
C VAL A 380 10.07 19.08 -20.76
N ASN A 381 9.50 20.15 -21.31
CA ASN A 381 9.07 21.30 -20.54
C ASN A 381 7.62 21.09 -20.04
N LEU A 382 7.43 21.12 -18.72
CA LEU A 382 6.13 20.99 -18.06
C LEU A 382 5.62 22.35 -17.52
N THR A 383 6.31 23.45 -17.86
CA THR A 383 5.85 24.80 -17.55
C THR A 383 4.53 25.09 -18.26
N GLY A 384 3.57 25.69 -17.55
CA GLY A 384 2.22 25.95 -18.07
C GLY A 384 1.31 24.71 -18.14
N LYS A 385 1.73 23.59 -17.53
CA LYS A 385 0.87 22.44 -17.26
C LYS A 385 0.40 22.53 -15.81
N ASP A 386 -0.90 22.67 -15.63
CA ASP A 386 -1.53 22.95 -14.34
C ASP A 386 -2.05 21.68 -13.68
N THR A 387 -2.30 20.63 -14.48
CA THR A 387 -2.81 19.36 -13.98
C THR A 387 -1.81 18.21 -14.13
N PHE A 388 -1.93 17.20 -13.27
CA PHE A 388 -1.13 15.98 -13.35
C PHE A 388 -1.34 15.26 -14.67
N ILE A 389 -2.58 15.18 -15.14
CA ILE A 389 -2.93 14.50 -16.39
C ILE A 389 -2.29 15.20 -17.60
N GLU A 390 -2.26 16.53 -17.63
CA GLU A 390 -1.57 17.29 -18.68
C GLU A 390 -0.06 17.03 -18.69
N MET A 391 0.56 16.93 -17.50
CA MET A 391 1.97 16.60 -17.37
C MET A 391 2.25 15.18 -17.86
N VAL A 392 1.40 14.21 -17.51
CA VAL A 392 1.50 12.83 -18.02
C VAL A 392 1.36 12.79 -19.54
N ASP A 393 0.39 13.49 -20.12
CA ASP A 393 0.19 13.51 -21.57
C ASP A 393 1.39 14.13 -22.29
N THR A 394 1.97 15.20 -21.74
CA THR A 394 3.17 15.85 -22.28
C THR A 394 4.39 14.92 -22.25
N ILE A 395 4.61 14.22 -21.13
CA ILE A 395 5.73 13.27 -21.00
C ILE A 395 5.54 12.11 -21.96
N ARG A 396 4.34 11.53 -22.05
CA ARG A 396 4.05 10.39 -22.93
C ARG A 396 4.32 10.69 -24.40
N GLN A 397 4.09 11.91 -24.84
CA GLN A 397 4.27 12.34 -26.24
C GLN A 397 5.71 12.67 -26.61
N ALA A 398 6.63 12.77 -25.64
CA ALA A 398 8.04 13.02 -25.94
C ALA A 398 8.69 11.86 -26.72
N ASP A 399 9.81 12.11 -27.37
CA ASP A 399 10.50 11.10 -28.17
C ASP A 399 11.36 10.21 -27.27
N TRP A 400 10.97 8.94 -27.18
CA TRP A 400 11.54 7.95 -26.27
C TRP A 400 12.17 6.83 -27.09
N GLY A 401 13.48 6.94 -27.32
CA GLY A 401 14.27 5.91 -28.00
C GLY A 401 14.45 4.63 -27.17
N MET A 402 14.96 3.57 -27.80
CA MET A 402 15.09 2.23 -27.19
C MET A 402 16.37 2.00 -26.36
N ASN A 403 17.35 2.91 -26.43
CA ASN A 403 18.66 2.80 -25.77
C ASN A 403 19.01 4.14 -25.10
N THR A 404 19.99 4.20 -24.20
CA THR A 404 20.36 5.45 -23.50
C THR A 404 21.77 5.92 -23.77
N ASN A 405 21.94 7.22 -23.97
CA ASN A 405 23.26 7.86 -24.05
C ASN A 405 23.48 8.80 -22.85
N PHE A 406 24.05 8.25 -21.78
CA PHE A 406 24.37 9.00 -20.56
C PHE A 406 25.31 10.19 -20.80
N ALA A 407 26.32 10.02 -21.67
CA ALA A 407 27.26 11.08 -21.98
C ALA A 407 26.56 12.26 -22.68
N ALA A 408 25.62 11.99 -23.58
CA ALA A 408 24.81 13.02 -24.22
C ALA A 408 23.92 13.74 -23.21
N ALA A 409 23.28 12.99 -22.30
CA ALA A 409 22.43 13.57 -21.26
C ALA A 409 23.21 14.49 -20.31
N LEU A 410 24.38 14.04 -19.84
CA LEU A 410 25.27 14.87 -19.02
C LEU A 410 25.79 16.09 -19.78
N LYS A 411 26.09 15.95 -21.07
CA LYS A 411 26.49 17.07 -21.92
C LYS A 411 25.38 18.11 -22.03
N MET A 412 24.11 17.70 -22.18
CA MET A 412 22.99 18.63 -22.19
C MET A 412 22.82 19.38 -20.87
N ILE A 413 23.08 18.71 -19.74
CA ILE A 413 23.08 19.36 -18.42
C ILE A 413 24.23 20.37 -18.36
N LEU A 414 25.44 19.99 -18.77
CA LEU A 414 26.61 20.85 -18.83
C LEU A 414 26.38 22.09 -19.72
N ASP A 415 25.83 21.89 -20.92
CA ASP A 415 25.52 22.98 -21.85
C ASP A 415 24.51 23.95 -21.24
N CYS A 416 23.52 23.44 -20.48
CA CYS A 416 22.56 24.26 -19.74
C CYS A 416 23.23 25.05 -18.60
N ILE A 417 24.10 24.41 -17.82
CA ILE A 417 24.89 25.03 -16.74
C ILE A 417 25.71 26.19 -17.30
N VAL A 418 26.42 25.98 -18.42
CA VAL A 418 27.25 27.00 -19.07
C VAL A 418 26.37 28.14 -19.61
N THR A 419 25.24 27.82 -20.23
CA THR A 419 24.32 28.82 -20.81
C THR A 419 23.67 29.69 -19.73
N GLN A 420 23.24 29.08 -18.62
CA GLN A 420 22.62 29.77 -17.49
C GLN A 420 23.63 30.40 -16.53
N LYS A 421 24.94 30.15 -16.73
CA LYS A 421 26.04 30.65 -15.89
C LYS A 421 25.86 30.29 -14.41
N LEU A 422 25.47 29.05 -14.13
CA LEU A 422 25.34 28.56 -12.76
C LEU A 422 26.72 28.54 -12.08
N SER A 423 26.78 28.86 -10.78
CA SER A 423 28.05 28.86 -10.05
C SER A 423 28.55 27.42 -9.81
N PRO A 424 29.85 27.21 -9.56
CA PRO A 424 30.35 25.89 -9.19
C PRO A 424 29.63 25.30 -7.98
N GLU A 425 29.32 26.13 -6.98
CA GLU A 425 28.54 25.73 -5.80
C GLU A 425 27.12 25.30 -6.17
N ASP A 426 26.50 25.98 -7.17
CA ASP A 426 25.18 25.58 -7.67
C ASP A 426 25.17 24.20 -8.33
N VAL A 427 26.27 23.86 -8.99
CA VAL A 427 26.44 22.57 -9.68
C VAL A 427 26.79 21.46 -8.70
N GLU A 428 27.59 21.74 -7.67
CA GLU A 428 27.98 20.75 -6.65
C GLU A 428 26.78 20.21 -5.88
N ASP A 429 25.78 21.06 -5.62
CA ASP A 429 24.52 20.68 -4.95
C ASP A 429 23.50 19.99 -5.88
N MET A 430 23.82 19.81 -7.17
CA MET A 430 22.88 19.29 -8.15
C MET A 430 22.75 17.76 -8.06
N VAL A 431 21.51 17.28 -7.90
CA VAL A 431 21.20 15.84 -7.85
C VAL A 431 20.55 15.39 -9.15
N LEU A 432 21.17 14.43 -9.83
CA LEU A 432 20.55 13.73 -10.95
C LEU A 432 19.82 12.48 -10.46
N ALA A 433 18.48 12.50 -10.50
CA ALA A 433 17.64 11.36 -10.18
C ALA A 433 17.24 10.61 -11.45
N ILE A 434 17.66 9.35 -11.56
CA ILE A 434 17.39 8.49 -12.72
C ILE A 434 16.34 7.46 -12.32
N PHE A 435 15.23 7.44 -13.05
CA PHE A 435 14.14 6.50 -12.82
C PHE A 435 14.06 5.51 -13.98
N SER A 436 14.86 4.44 -13.90
CA SER A 436 15.03 3.39 -14.92
C SER A 436 15.15 2.00 -14.25
N ASP A 437 14.94 0.94 -15.02
CA ASP A 437 15.26 -0.44 -14.65
C ASP A 437 16.76 -0.76 -14.82
N MET A 438 17.53 0.19 -15.38
CA MET A 438 18.97 0.11 -15.60
C MET A 438 19.38 -1.12 -16.44
N GLN A 439 18.48 -1.58 -17.33
CA GLN A 439 18.72 -2.70 -18.23
C GLN A 439 19.47 -2.32 -19.50
#